data_AF-A0A2K0WK58-F1
#
_entry.id   AF-A0A2K0WK58-F1
#
_cell.length_a   1.000
_cell.length_b   1.000
_cell.length_c   1.000
_cell.angle_alpha   90.00
_cell.angle_beta   90.00
_cell.angle_gamma   90.00
#
_symmetry.space_group_name_H-M   'P 1'
#
loop_
_entity.id
_entity.type
_entity.pdbx_description
1 polymer ?
#
loop_
_entity_poly.entity_id
_entity_poly.type
_entity_poly.pdbx_seq_one_letter_code
_entity_poly.pdbx_strand_id
1 'polypeptide(L)'
;MTNDQYLHVFTEGLKVGGMHKNTISDLIIDVEDRKAAVTTVAELVFNNGEDLKLDFSWFLHFNEDGDKICKIVEFVDSDTSRGVKGREAELSGEAQKDA
;
A
#
# COMPACT_ATOMS: atom_id res chain seq x y z
N MET A 1 -5.40 4.04 14.37
CA MET A 1 -4.86 5.32 13.88
C MET A 1 -5.95 6.35 14.03
N THR A 2 -5.66 7.53 14.59
CA THR A 2 -6.61 8.65 14.61
C THR A 2 -6.65 9.35 13.25
N ASN A 3 -7.67 10.17 12.98
CA ASN A 3 -7.75 10.93 11.73
C ASN A 3 -6.54 11.84 11.52
N ASP A 4 -6.03 12.47 12.59
CA ASP A 4 -4.85 13.34 12.50
C ASP A 4 -3.58 12.56 12.16
N GLN A 5 -3.42 11.36 12.73
CA GLN A 5 -2.31 10.47 12.38
C GLN A 5 -2.40 10.02 10.93
N TYR A 6 -3.60 9.72 10.44
CA TYR A 6 -3.82 9.36 9.04
C TYR A 6 -3.49 10.52 8.10
N LEU A 7 -3.98 11.72 8.42
CA LEU A 7 -3.72 12.92 7.64
C LEU A 7 -2.22 13.22 7.58
N HIS A 8 -1.50 13.12 8.70
CA HIS A 8 -0.06 13.36 8.74
C HIS A 8 0.72 12.39 7.85
N VAL A 9 0.44 11.08 7.96
CA VAL A 9 1.05 10.06 7.09
C VAL A 9 0.76 10.35 5.63
N PHE A 10 -0.47 10.72 5.30
CA PHE A 10 -0.87 11.07 3.94
C PHE A 10 -0.14 12.32 3.43
N THR A 11 -0.07 13.40 4.21
CA THR A 11 0.52 14.67 3.76
C THR A 11 2.03 14.65 3.68
N GLU A 12 2.72 13.97 4.61
CA GLU A 12 4.18 13.91 4.59
C GLU A 12 4.70 12.78 3.69
N GLY A 13 4.05 11.62 3.69
CA GLY A 13 4.43 10.50 2.83
C GLY A 13 4.34 10.84 1.34
N LEU A 14 3.25 11.52 0.92
CA LEU A 14 3.07 11.92 -0.48
C LEU A 14 4.12 12.92 -1.00
N LYS A 15 4.85 13.62 -0.13
CA LYS A 15 5.94 14.51 -0.55
C LYS A 15 7.17 13.73 -1.03
N VAL A 16 7.32 12.50 -0.55
CA VAL A 16 8.48 11.65 -0.80
C VAL A 16 8.27 10.74 -2.00
N GLY A 17 7.04 10.27 -2.21
CA GLY A 17 6.69 9.39 -3.30
C GLY A 17 5.30 8.83 -3.15
N GLY A 18 4.94 7.88 -4.02
CA GLY A 18 3.67 7.19 -3.91
C GLY A 18 3.52 6.06 -4.92
N MET A 19 2.41 5.33 -4.79
CA MET A 19 2.04 4.29 -5.73
C MET A 19 1.63 4.91 -7.07
N HIS A 20 2.38 4.60 -8.12
CA HIS A 20 2.10 5.05 -9.48
C HIS A 20 1.16 4.11 -10.20
N LYS A 21 1.30 2.80 -9.95
CA LYS A 21 0.52 1.76 -10.61
C LYS A 21 0.32 0.57 -9.68
N ASN A 22 -0.81 -0.12 -9.84
CA ASN A 22 -1.05 -1.38 -9.17
C ASN A 22 -1.67 -2.36 -10.17
N THR A 23 -0.97 -3.45 -10.45
CA THR A 23 -1.35 -4.41 -11.50
C THR A 23 -1.84 -5.70 -10.84
N ILE A 24 -3.06 -6.12 -11.18
CA ILE A 24 -3.61 -7.42 -10.76
C ILE A 24 -2.85 -8.53 -11.47
N SER A 25 -2.28 -9.45 -10.70
CA SER A 25 -1.63 -10.66 -11.19
C SER A 25 -2.60 -11.83 -11.23
N ASP A 26 -3.31 -12.05 -10.11
CA ASP A 26 -4.34 -13.08 -9.98
C ASP A 26 -5.59 -12.52 -9.27
N LEU A 27 -6.75 -13.08 -9.60
CA LEU A 27 -8.05 -12.74 -8.99
C LEU A 27 -8.90 -13.99 -8.83
N ILE A 28 -9.37 -14.22 -7.61
CA ILE A 28 -10.37 -15.24 -7.27
C ILE A 28 -11.57 -14.53 -6.63
N ILE A 29 -12.77 -14.89 -7.05
CA ILE A 29 -14.03 -14.32 -6.55
C ILE A 29 -14.84 -15.44 -5.91
N ASP A 30 -15.23 -15.22 -4.66
CA ASP A 30 -16.22 -16.00 -3.95
C ASP A 30 -17.54 -15.21 -3.93
N VAL A 31 -18.42 -15.52 -4.87
CA VAL A 31 -19.69 -14.81 -5.07
C VAL A 31 -20.64 -15.08 -3.90
N GLU A 32 -20.69 -16.31 -3.41
CA GLU A 32 -21.61 -16.73 -2.34
C GLU A 32 -21.34 -15.98 -1.05
N ASP A 33 -20.05 -15.81 -0.72
CA ASP A 33 -19.61 -15.09 0.47
C ASP A 33 -19.34 -13.60 0.25
N ARG A 34 -19.46 -13.12 -0.99
CA ARG A 34 -19.12 -11.74 -1.40
C ARG A 34 -17.71 -11.35 -0.96
N LYS A 35 -16.73 -12.14 -1.38
CA LYS A 35 -15.31 -11.92 -1.11
C LYS A 35 -14.48 -12.05 -2.38
N ALA A 36 -13.31 -11.43 -2.39
CA ALA A 36 -12.30 -11.67 -3.42
C ALA A 36 -10.92 -11.84 -2.79
N ALA A 37 -10.09 -12.68 -3.40
CA ALA A 37 -8.66 -12.75 -3.13
C ALA A 37 -7.91 -12.26 -4.37
N VAL A 38 -6.95 -11.35 -4.17
CA VAL A 38 -6.22 -10.70 -5.27
C VAL A 38 -4.74 -10.73 -4.95
N THR A 39 -3.90 -11.08 -5.91
CA THR A 39 -2.46 -10.79 -5.85
C THR A 39 -2.17 -9.63 -6.78
N THR A 40 -1.27 -8.74 -6.38
CA THR A 40 -0.94 -7.57 -7.19
C THR A 40 0.52 -7.18 -7.09
N VAL A 41 1.05 -6.56 -8.14
CA VAL A 41 2.33 -5.86 -8.14
C VAL A 41 2.07 -4.35 -8.14
N ALA A 42 2.42 -3.68 -7.05
CA ALA A 42 2.40 -2.22 -6.95
C ALA A 42 3.76 -1.64 -7.37
N GLU A 43 3.74 -0.60 -8.19
CA GLU A 43 4.90 0.19 -8.59
C GLU A 43 4.86 1.51 -7.82
N LEU A 44 5.87 1.74 -7.00
CA LEU A 44 6.07 2.97 -6.22
C LEU A 44 7.12 3.81 -6.92
N VAL A 45 6.85 5.11 -7.03
CA VAL A 45 7.77 6.09 -7.60
C VAL A 45 8.06 7.16 -6.55
N PHE A 46 9.34 7.39 -6.29
CA PHE A 46 9.82 8.43 -5.40
C PHE A 46 10.09 9.74 -6.15
N ASN A 47 10.11 10.85 -5.42
CA ASN A 47 10.28 12.20 -5.98
C ASN A 47 11.63 12.44 -6.68
N ASN A 48 12.62 11.58 -6.41
CA ASN A 48 13.94 11.57 -7.05
C ASN A 48 13.98 10.75 -8.35
N GLY A 49 12.86 10.14 -8.74
CA GLY A 49 12.72 9.32 -9.94
C GLY A 49 13.06 7.84 -9.77
N GLU A 50 13.45 7.40 -8.56
CA GLU A 50 13.62 5.98 -8.27
C GLU A 50 12.26 5.27 -8.15
N ASP A 51 12.25 3.99 -8.50
CA ASP A 51 11.09 3.13 -8.36
C ASP A 51 11.37 1.86 -7.57
N LEU A 52 10.34 1.37 -6.89
CA LEU A 52 10.33 0.08 -6.20
C LEU A 52 9.03 -0.65 -6.51
N LYS A 53 9.08 -1.98 -6.43
CA LYS A 53 7.90 -2.83 -6.58
C LYS A 53 7.55 -3.51 -5.27
N LEU A 54 6.26 -3.62 -4.98
CA LEU A 54 5.73 -4.37 -3.85
C LEU A 54 4.73 -5.42 -4.34
N ASP A 55 4.96 -6.66 -3.94
CA ASP A 55 3.98 -7.73 -4.08
C ASP A 55 3.01 -7.70 -2.90
N PHE A 56 1.72 -7.69 -3.22
CA PHE A 56 0.64 -7.74 -2.24
C PHE A 56 -0.26 -8.95 -2.46
N SER A 57 -0.82 -9.45 -1.37
CA SER A 57 -1.99 -10.34 -1.36
C SER A 57 -3.11 -9.68 -0.56
N TRP A 58 -4.29 -9.59 -1.17
CA TRP A 58 -5.45 -8.90 -0.63
C TRP A 58 -6.59 -9.89 -0.43
N PHE A 59 -7.33 -9.75 0.67
CA PHE A 59 -8.66 -10.30 0.83
C PHE A 59 -9.65 -9.15 0.98
N LEU A 60 -10.55 -9.04 0.01
CA LEU A 60 -11.58 -8.01 -0.06
C LEU A 60 -12.90 -8.61 0.40
N HIS A 61 -13.57 -7.97 1.34
CA HIS A 61 -14.91 -8.31 1.76
C HIS A 61 -15.86 -7.22 1.28
N PHE A 62 -16.95 -7.59 0.64
CA PHE A 62 -17.95 -6.65 0.16
C PHE A 62 -19.14 -6.59 1.11
N ASN A 63 -19.89 -5.49 1.04
CA ASN A 63 -21.21 -5.37 1.68
C ASN A 63 -22.25 -6.31 1.04
N GLU A 64 -23.46 -6.34 1.59
CA GLU A 64 -24.53 -7.24 1.13
C GLU A 64 -24.87 -7.09 -0.35
N ASP A 65 -24.87 -5.84 -0.87
CA ASP A 65 -25.13 -5.54 -2.27
C ASP A 65 -23.95 -5.87 -3.20
N GLY A 66 -22.76 -6.15 -2.64
CA GLY A 66 -21.55 -6.44 -3.41
C GLY A 66 -20.91 -5.22 -4.09
N ASP A 67 -21.42 -4.02 -3.89
CA ASP A 67 -21.01 -2.80 -4.59
C ASP A 67 -19.89 -2.01 -3.87
N LYS A 68 -19.64 -2.32 -2.60
CA LYS A 68 -18.64 -1.63 -1.76
C LYS A 68 -17.79 -2.61 -0.99
N ILE A 69 -16.50 -2.33 -0.93
CA ILE A 69 -15.58 -3.02 -0.03
C ILE A 69 -15.81 -2.49 1.39
N CYS A 70 -16.11 -3.39 2.33
CA CYS A 70 -16.35 -3.06 3.74
C CYS A 70 -15.17 -3.47 4.65
N LYS A 71 -14.29 -4.36 4.18
CA LYS A 71 -13.06 -4.75 4.87
C LYS A 71 -12.00 -5.19 3.87
N ILE A 72 -10.76 -4.84 4.17
CA ILE A 72 -9.55 -5.26 3.43
C ILE A 72 -8.64 -5.96 4.44
N VAL A 73 -8.12 -7.13 4.08
CA VAL A 73 -6.96 -7.75 4.73
C VAL A 73 -5.83 -7.72 3.73
N GLU A 74 -4.75 -7.03 4.08
CA GLU A 74 -3.58 -6.81 3.22
C GLU A 74 -2.38 -7.56 3.79
N PHE A 75 -1.69 -8.30 2.91
CA PHE A 75 -0.39 -8.88 3.18
C PHE A 75 0.59 -8.32 2.14
N VAL A 76 1.79 -7.99 2.61
CA VAL A 76 2.88 -7.46 1.79
C VAL A 76 4.16 -8.21 2.15
N ASP A 77 5.04 -8.41 1.18
CA ASP A 77 6.39 -8.90 1.47
C ASP A 77 7.09 -7.97 2.47
N SER A 78 7.45 -8.52 3.63
CA SER A 78 7.93 -7.71 4.76
C SER A 78 9.30 -7.11 4.53
N ASP A 79 10.15 -7.78 3.74
CA ASP A 79 11.51 -7.33 3.48
C ASP A 79 11.49 -6.17 2.49
N THR A 80 10.68 -6.29 1.44
CA THR A 80 10.48 -5.24 0.45
C THR A 80 9.75 -4.05 1.06
N SER A 81 8.73 -4.28 1.91
CA SER A 81 8.06 -3.22 2.67
C SER A 81 9.02 -2.46 3.59
N ARG A 82 9.97 -3.17 4.23
CA ARG A 82 11.01 -2.54 5.05
C ARG A 82 11.95 -1.68 4.21
N GLY A 83 12.32 -2.15 3.01
CA GLY A 83 13.12 -1.39 2.05
C GLY A 83 12.45 -0.07 1.64
N VAL A 84 11.15 -0.11 1.34
CA VAL A 84 10.36 1.09 1.03
C VAL A 84 10.39 2.09 2.18
N LYS A 85 10.11 1.65 3.41
CA LYS A 85 10.14 2.54 4.59
C LYS A 85 11.52 3.14 4.85
N GLY A 86 12.58 2.37 4.66
CA GLY A 86 13.95 2.87 4.75
C GLY A 86 14.20 3.99 3.74
N ARG A 87 13.75 3.78 2.50
CA ARG A 87 13.92 4.79 1.45
C ARG A 87 13.09 6.05 1.68
N GLU A 88 11.87 5.89 2.18
CA GLU A 88 11.02 7.02 2.57
C GLU A 88 11.68 7.88 3.66
N ALA A 89 12.26 7.25 4.69
CA ALA A 89 12.93 7.96 5.78
C ALA A 89 14.21 8.70 5.34
N GLU A 90 14.95 8.13 4.38
CA GLU A 90 16.11 8.78 3.77
C GLU A 90 15.72 10.03 2.97
N LEU A 91 14.66 9.92 2.17
CA LEU A 91 14.20 11.00 1.29
C LEU A 91 13.37 12.08 2.00
N SER A 92 12.72 11.74 3.13
CA SER A 92 12.04 12.71 4.00
C SER A 92 13.01 13.54 4.84
N GLY A 93 14.29 13.15 4.90
CA GLY A 93 15.30 13.77 5.76
C GLY A 93 15.17 13.39 7.24
N GLU A 94 14.32 12.43 7.59
CA GLU A 94 14.18 11.92 8.97
C GLU A 94 15.39 11.09 9.40
N ALA A 95 16.09 10.46 8.46
CA ALA A 95 17.33 9.72 8.72
C ALA A 95 18.49 10.59 9.30
N GLN A 96 18.38 11.93 9.25
CA GLN A 96 19.40 12.86 9.76
C GLN A 96 19.09 13.46 11.14
N LYS A 97 18.00 13.06 11.81
CA LYS A 97 17.64 13.62 13.13
C LYS A 97 18.39 12.98 14.32
N ASP A 98 19.16 11.92 14.09
CA ASP A 98 19.90 11.18 15.13
C ASP A 98 21.44 11.22 14.96
N ALA A 99 21.99 12.26 14.31
CA ALA A 99 23.44 12.48 14.20
C ALA A 99 23.95 13.64 15.06
#